data_AF-A0A0Q8H804-F1
#
_entry.id   AF-A0A0Q8H804-F1
#
_cell.length_a   1.000
_cell.length_b   1.000
_cell.length_c   1.000
_cell.angle_alpha   90.00
_cell.angle_beta   90.00
_cell.angle_gamma   90.00
#
_symmetry.space_group_name_H-M   'P 1'
#
loop_
_entity.id
_entity.type
_entity.pdbx_description
1 polymer ?
#
loop_
_entity_poly.entity_id
_entity_poly.type
_entity_poly.pdbx_seq_one_letter_code
_entity_poly.pdbx_strand_id
1 'polypeptide(L)'
;MAHDNKREAASKGWLGKPVAEATTAGKTVDVTKIKALNVDCGDVVTFRSGAKSFTWKFEVPNHGRFDLKAIAPADFNAPDLIVYVSRAESERG
;
A
#
# COMPACT_ATOMS: atom_id res chain seq x y z
N MET A 1 0.99 -18.38 22.35
CA MET A 1 0.11 -18.23 21.17
C MET A 1 0.62 -17.04 20.37
N ALA A 2 1.28 -17.27 19.24
CA ALA A 2 1.69 -16.18 18.34
C ALA A 2 0.47 -15.75 17.52
N HIS A 3 0.36 -14.46 17.23
CA HIS A 3 -0.81 -13.86 16.63
C HIS A 3 -0.99 -14.34 15.17
N ASP A 4 -1.79 -15.39 14.98
CA ASP A 4 -2.41 -15.73 13.70
C ASP A 4 -3.42 -14.64 13.34
N ASN A 5 -2.95 -13.59 12.66
CA ASN A 5 -3.80 -12.62 11.99
C ASN A 5 -3.48 -12.54 10.50
N LYS A 6 -3.50 -13.68 9.81
CA LYS A 6 -3.57 -13.72 8.34
C LYS A 6 -5.02 -13.79 7.90
N ARG A 7 -5.77 -12.72 8.14
CA ARG A 7 -6.92 -12.40 7.28
C ARG A 7 -6.37 -11.53 6.16
N GLU A 8 -5.69 -12.18 5.22
CA GLU A 8 -5.31 -11.57 3.95
C GLU A 8 -6.60 -11.15 3.25
N ALA A 9 -6.84 -9.85 3.25
CA ALA A 9 -7.83 -9.25 2.39
C ALA A 9 -7.51 -9.54 0.92
N ALA A 10 -8.44 -9.23 0.02
CA ALA A 10 -8.34 -9.46 -1.42
C ALA A 10 -7.25 -8.62 -2.13
N SER A 11 -6.09 -8.44 -1.50
CA SER A 11 -4.96 -7.70 -2.04
C SER A 11 -4.37 -8.48 -3.21
N LYS A 12 -4.38 -7.86 -4.38
CA LYS A 12 -3.76 -8.44 -5.58
C LYS A 12 -2.25 -8.51 -5.38
N GLY A 13 -1.71 -9.71 -5.10
CA GLY A 13 -0.28 -9.91 -4.78
C GLY A 13 0.72 -9.49 -5.86
N TRP A 14 0.27 -9.23 -7.10
CA TRP A 14 1.12 -8.64 -8.14
C TRP A 14 1.28 -7.12 -8.04
N LEU A 15 0.57 -6.47 -7.11
CA LEU A 15 0.74 -5.04 -6.78
C LEU A 15 1.69 -4.83 -5.59
N GLY A 16 2.24 -5.90 -5.02
CA GLY A 16 3.08 -5.87 -3.84
C GLY A 16 2.60 -6.79 -2.73
N LYS A 17 2.98 -6.47 -1.50
CA LYS A 17 2.66 -7.29 -0.32
C LYS A 17 2.42 -6.48 0.96
N PRO A 18 1.59 -6.99 1.89
CA PRO A 18 1.42 -6.37 3.19
C PRO A 18 2.71 -6.48 4.01
N VAL A 19 2.96 -5.47 4.86
CA VAL A 19 4.11 -5.42 5.78
C VAL A 19 3.60 -5.24 7.20
N ALA A 20 4.22 -5.92 8.18
CA ALA A 20 3.89 -5.71 9.58
C ALA A 20 4.32 -4.28 10.02
N GLU A 21 3.43 -3.54 10.67
CA GLU A 21 3.61 -2.12 11.04
C GLU A 21 4.85 -1.83 11.91
N ALA A 22 5.43 -2.84 12.57
CA ALA A 22 6.38 -2.64 13.68
C ALA A 22 7.84 -2.36 13.27
N THR A 23 8.23 -2.50 11.99
CA THR A 23 9.68 -2.60 11.67
C THR A 23 10.17 -1.82 10.46
N THR A 24 9.35 -1.03 9.78
CA THR A 24 9.80 -0.32 8.56
C THR A 24 9.58 1.18 8.67
N ALA A 25 10.66 1.96 8.58
CA ALA A 25 10.60 3.39 8.35
C ALA A 25 9.97 3.65 6.98
N GLY A 26 8.65 3.86 6.97
CA GLY A 26 7.85 4.11 5.77
C GLY A 26 7.12 5.44 5.86
N LYS A 27 6.70 5.95 4.70
CA LYS A 27 5.86 7.15 4.62
C LYS A 27 4.47 6.82 5.17
N THR A 28 3.93 7.65 6.05
CA THR A 28 2.53 7.55 6.47
C THR A 28 1.67 8.52 5.69
N VAL A 29 0.57 8.02 5.13
CA VAL A 29 -0.37 8.79 4.31
C VAL A 29 -1.76 8.74 4.93
N ASP A 30 -2.30 9.91 5.26
CA ASP A 30 -3.71 10.07 5.59
C ASP A 30 -4.53 10.12 4.29
N VAL A 31 -5.26 9.05 4.01
CA VAL A 31 -5.98 8.88 2.75
C VAL A 31 -7.17 9.83 2.60
N THR A 32 -7.62 10.45 3.69
CA THR A 32 -8.76 11.38 3.67
C THR A 32 -8.38 12.76 3.12
N LYS A 33 -7.08 13.06 3.01
CA LYS A 33 -6.56 14.38 2.65
C LYS A 33 -6.13 14.49 1.19
N ILE A 34 -6.06 13.38 0.46
CA ILE A 34 -5.52 13.34 -0.90
C ILE A 34 -6.40 12.47 -1.80
N LYS A 35 -6.33 12.73 -3.11
CA LYS A 35 -7.04 11.94 -4.13
C LYS A 35 -6.10 11.06 -4.96
N ALA A 36 -4.81 11.38 -4.95
CA ALA A 36 -3.80 10.64 -5.67
C ALA A 36 -2.52 10.56 -4.86
N LEU A 37 -1.80 9.45 -5.01
CA LEU A 37 -0.49 9.23 -4.40
C LEU A 37 0.48 8.71 -5.46
N ASN A 38 1.64 9.35 -5.59
CA ASN A 38 2.77 8.83 -6.34
C ASN A 38 3.70 8.07 -5.38
N VAL A 39 4.15 6.90 -5.81
CA VAL A 39 5.15 6.06 -5.15
C VAL A 39 6.08 5.47 -6.20
N ASP A 40 7.25 5.03 -5.77
CA ASP A 40 8.15 4.23 -6.60
C ASP A 40 8.00 2.74 -6.27
N CYS A 41 8.34 1.88 -7.23
CA CYS A 41 8.45 0.45 -6.98
C CYS A 41 9.47 0.21 -5.85
N GLY A 42 9.10 -0.61 -4.86
CA GLY A 42 9.89 -0.86 -3.66
C GLY A 42 9.50 0.00 -2.45
N ASP A 43 8.75 1.11 -2.65
CA ASP A 43 8.30 1.96 -1.55
C ASP A 43 7.45 1.18 -0.53
N VAL A 44 7.61 1.56 0.74
CA VAL A 44 6.79 1.06 1.85
C VAL A 44 5.97 2.22 2.41
N VAL A 45 4.64 2.10 2.33
CA VAL A 45 3.71 3.15 2.74
C VAL A 45 2.69 2.60 3.73
N THR A 46 2.51 3.33 4.83
CA THR A 46 1.43 3.11 5.79
C THR A 46 0.26 4.01 5.41
N PHE A 47 -0.85 3.39 5.03
CA PHE A 47 -2.11 4.08 4.75
C PHE A 47 -2.94 4.17 6.03
N ARG A 48 -3.41 5.37 6.37
CA ARG A 48 -4.23 5.62 7.55
C ARG A 48 -5.57 6.23 7.17
N SER A 49 -6.64 5.69 7.76
CA SER A 49 -8.00 6.23 7.70
C SER A 49 -8.58 6.21 9.13
N GLY A 50 -8.58 7.37 9.79
CA GLY A 50 -9.01 7.50 11.19
C GLY A 50 -8.13 6.68 12.16
N ALA A 51 -8.72 5.68 12.79
CA ALA A 51 -8.04 4.78 13.73
C ALA A 51 -7.47 3.51 13.08
N LYS A 52 -7.74 3.28 11.79
CA LYS A 52 -7.26 2.10 11.07
C LYS A 52 -6.05 2.43 10.21
N SER A 53 -5.13 1.49 10.12
CA SER A 53 -3.97 1.56 9.23
C SER A 53 -3.63 0.19 8.67
N PHE A 54 -2.93 0.21 7.54
CA PHE A 54 -2.21 -0.94 7.02
C PHE A 54 -0.97 -0.47 6.27
N THR A 55 0.06 -1.31 6.22
CA THR A 55 1.31 -1.00 5.52
C THR A 55 1.48 -1.90 4.31
N TRP A 56 1.88 -1.31 3.18
CA TRP A 56 2.06 -1.99 1.92
C TRP A 56 3.43 -1.68 1.33
N LYS A 57 4.12 -2.73 0.85
CA LYS A 57 5.29 -2.58 -0.01
C LYS A 57 4.87 -2.73 -1.47
N PHE A 58 5.11 -1.72 -2.29
CA PHE A 58 4.82 -1.77 -3.72
C PHE A 58 5.86 -2.64 -4.44
N GLU A 59 5.42 -3.71 -5.09
CA GLU A 59 6.28 -4.53 -5.96
C GLU A 59 5.43 -4.85 -7.20
N VAL A 60 5.58 -4.04 -8.26
CA VAL A 60 4.76 -4.15 -9.48
C VAL A 60 5.61 -4.61 -10.67
N PRO A 61 5.17 -5.61 -11.46
CA PRO A 61 5.87 -6.03 -12.67
C PRO A 61 5.67 -5.08 -13.85
N ASN A 62 4.56 -4.33 -13.86
CA ASN A 62 4.27 -3.30 -14.84
C ASN A 62 3.88 -2.01 -14.10
N HIS A 63 4.81 -1.06 -14.07
CA HIS A 63 4.60 0.26 -13.47
C HIS A 63 3.35 0.92 -14.07
N GLY A 64 2.51 1.53 -13.25
CA GLY A 64 1.16 1.90 -13.66
C GLY A 64 0.35 2.52 -12.53
N ARG A 65 -0.98 2.50 -12.66
CA ARG A 65 -1.88 3.06 -11.64
C ARG A 65 -3.00 2.11 -11.25
N PHE A 66 -3.50 2.23 -10.03
CA PHE A 66 -4.64 1.47 -9.54
C PHE A 66 -5.35 2.19 -8.38
N ASP A 67 -6.61 1.81 -8.12
CA ASP A 67 -7.34 2.25 -6.94
C ASP A 67 -6.79 1.60 -5.66
N LEU A 68 -6.59 2.39 -4.61
CA LEU A 68 -6.11 1.90 -3.30
C LEU A 68 -6.95 0.73 -2.76
N LYS A 69 -8.25 0.70 -3.09
CA LYS A 69 -9.19 -0.38 -2.76
C LYS A 69 -8.73 -1.77 -3.26
N ALA A 70 -7.86 -1.84 -4.27
CA ALA A 70 -7.32 -3.09 -4.79
C ALA A 70 -6.33 -3.80 -3.84
N ILE A 71 -5.78 -3.06 -2.86
CA ILE A 71 -4.84 -3.59 -1.85
C ILE A 71 -5.31 -3.34 -0.40
N ALA A 72 -6.32 -2.48 -0.22
CA ALA A 72 -6.84 -2.15 1.09
C ALA A 72 -7.55 -3.36 1.74
N PRO A 73 -7.37 -3.58 3.06
CA PRO A 73 -8.16 -4.53 3.81
C PRO A 73 -9.67 -4.27 3.68
N ALA A 74 -10.48 -5.33 3.68
CA ALA A 74 -11.94 -5.20 3.50
C ALA A 74 -12.60 -4.32 4.59
N ASP A 75 -12.00 -4.26 5.78
CA ASP A 75 -12.47 -3.43 6.88
C ASP A 75 -11.82 -2.04 6.91
N PHE A 76 -10.92 -1.73 5.96
CA PHE A 76 -10.31 -0.41 5.82
C PHE A 76 -11.22 0.49 4.97
N ASN A 77 -11.57 1.66 5.51
CA ASN A 77 -12.39 2.65 4.82
C ASN A 77 -11.56 3.41 3.76
N ALA A 78 -11.22 2.74 2.66
CA ALA A 78 -10.48 3.32 1.55
C ALA A 78 -11.38 4.25 0.71
N PRO A 79 -11.01 5.53 0.54
CA PRO A 79 -11.67 6.41 -0.41
C PRO A 79 -11.31 6.04 -1.86
N ASP A 80 -11.91 6.72 -2.83
CA ASP A 80 -11.48 6.67 -4.23
C ASP A 80 -10.15 7.42 -4.38
N LEU A 81 -9.06 6.73 -4.08
CA LEU A 81 -7.69 7.21 -4.17
C LEU A 81 -6.93 6.42 -5.23
N ILE A 82 -6.35 7.12 -6.20
CA ILE A 82 -5.52 6.51 -7.25
C ILE A 82 -4.06 6.51 -6.81
N VAL A 83 -3.44 5.33 -6.81
CA VAL A 83 -2.00 5.18 -6.61
C VAL A 83 -1.33 5.05 -7.97
N TYR A 84 -0.30 5.86 -8.19
CA TYR A 84 0.58 5.81 -9.35
C TYR A 84 1.93 5.26 -8.89
N VAL A 85 2.36 4.14 -9.48
CA VAL A 85 3.63 3.49 -9.18
C VAL A 85 4.58 3.70 -10.35
N SER A 86 5.67 4.42 -10.10
CA SER A 86 6.74 4.66 -11.07
C SER A 86 7.87 3.64 -10.90
N ARG A 87 8.75 3.55 -11.91
CA ARG A 87 10.02 2.81 -11.79
C ARG A 87 10.86 3.41 -10.67
N ALA A 88 11.41 2.54 -9.82
CA ALA A 88 12.47 2.91 -8.92
C ALA A 88 13.67 3.42 -9.72
N GLU A 89 14.48 4.31 -9.13
CA GLU A 89 15.69 4.82 -9.77
C GLU A 89 16.64 3.67 -10.21
N SER A 90 16.74 2.61 -9.42
CA SER A 90 17.54 1.42 -9.76
C SER A 90 17.03 0.63 -10.98
N GLU A 91 15.78 0.83 -11.40
CA GLU A 91 15.16 0.14 -12.56
C GLU A 91 15.23 0.97 -13.86
N ARG A 92 15.83 2.16 -13.82
CA ARG A 92 15.95 3.06 -14.98
C ARG A 92 17.27 2.90 -15.75
N GLY A 93 18.09 1.91 -15.38
CA GLY A 93 19.36 1.57 -16.02
C GLY A 93 19.23 0.98 -17.42
#